data_AF-A0A4Q3RTQ9-F1
#
_entry.id   AF-A0A4Q3RTQ9-F1
#
_cell.length_a   1.000
_cell.length_b   1.000
_cell.length_c   1.000
_cell.angle_alpha   90.00
_cell.angle_beta   90.00
_cell.angle_gamma   90.00
#
_symmetry.space_group_name_H-M   'P 1'
#
loop_
_entity.id
_entity.type
_entity.pdbx_description
1 polymer ?
#
loop_
_entity_poly.entity_id
_entity_poly.type
_entity_poly.pdbx_seq_one_letter_code
_entity_poly.pdbx_strand_id
1 'polypeptide(L)'
;MPDPASSSPAGDLAARLLRWSGRLWFSVAAVGQLAFIGFILAFYGVRTATGNLAGWNDKPLIDGYIAGDRVGNGVFAAHVLLASVVTLAGLMQLLPALRRRWPEVHRWTGRGFIVIAIFMALSGVWLSVARGTYLSVVSAVAILINGALILVFAALAWRHAVKRRFEAHRLWAMRTFMVVSGVWFLRVGLMGWVIVNRGPVGMTRT
;
A
#
# COMPACT_ATOMS: atom_id res chain seq x y z
N MET A 1 -47.65 22.82 4.86
CA MET A 1 -46.51 21.92 5.18
C MET A 1 -45.85 21.54 3.87
N PRO A 2 -44.56 21.80 3.64
CA PRO A 2 -43.90 21.40 2.40
C PRO A 2 -43.60 19.89 2.43
N ASP A 3 -43.86 19.21 1.31
CA ASP A 3 -43.63 17.78 1.09
C ASP A 3 -42.15 17.36 1.28
N PRO A 4 -41.87 16.16 1.79
CA PRO A 4 -40.52 15.62 1.86
C PRO A 4 -40.02 15.36 0.43
N ALA A 5 -38.99 16.10 0.03
CA ALA A 5 -38.35 16.04 -1.28
C ALA A 5 -38.15 14.59 -1.76
N SER A 6 -38.94 14.18 -2.75
CA SER A 6 -38.70 12.97 -3.52
C SER A 6 -37.42 13.17 -4.33
N SER A 7 -36.45 12.25 -4.19
CA SER A 7 -35.22 12.31 -4.98
C SER A 7 -35.56 12.20 -6.46
N SER A 8 -34.98 13.08 -7.28
CA SER A 8 -35.21 13.04 -8.73
C SER A 8 -34.64 11.74 -9.33
N PRO A 9 -35.25 11.18 -10.39
CA PRO A 9 -34.75 9.98 -11.07
C PRO A 9 -33.28 10.08 -11.50
N ALA A 10 -32.84 11.30 -11.86
CA ALA A 10 -31.45 11.60 -12.19
C ALA A 10 -30.52 11.52 -10.95
N GLY A 11 -30.97 11.99 -9.78
CA GLY A 11 -30.23 11.85 -8.51
C GLY A 11 -30.08 10.40 -8.09
N ASP A 12 -31.13 9.60 -8.31
CA ASP A 12 -31.13 8.16 -8.05
C ASP A 12 -30.16 7.39 -8.95
N LEU A 13 -30.09 7.74 -10.24
CA LEU A 13 -29.14 7.15 -11.18
C LEU A 13 -27.70 7.53 -10.83
N ALA A 14 -27.43 8.82 -10.58
CA ALA A 14 -26.10 9.30 -10.22
C ALA A 14 -25.57 8.60 -8.95
N ALA A 15 -26.41 8.45 -7.92
CA ALA A 15 -26.05 7.74 -6.69
C ALA A 15 -25.78 6.25 -6.93
N ARG A 16 -26.54 5.59 -7.82
CA ARG A 16 -26.30 4.19 -8.21
C ARG A 16 -24.96 4.05 -8.94
N LEU A 17 -24.69 4.90 -9.94
CA LEU A 17 -23.45 4.89 -10.70
C LEU A 17 -22.24 5.10 -9.78
N LEU A 18 -22.29 6.09 -8.88
CA LEU A 18 -21.21 6.33 -7.93
C LEU A 18 -20.91 5.11 -7.04
N ARG A 19 -21.94 4.43 -6.54
CA ARG A 19 -21.77 3.19 -5.75
C ARG A 19 -21.14 2.06 -6.56
N TRP A 20 -21.57 1.89 -7.80
CA TRP A 20 -21.00 0.87 -8.69
C TRP A 20 -19.55 1.17 -9.06
N SER A 21 -19.23 2.42 -9.40
CA SER A 21 -17.86 2.85 -9.68
C SER A 21 -16.94 2.59 -8.48
N GLY A 22 -17.38 2.93 -7.27
CA GLY A 22 -16.61 2.65 -6.05
C GLY A 22 -16.39 1.16 -5.80
N ARG A 23 -17.42 0.34 -6.02
CA ARG A 23 -17.33 -1.13 -5.91
C ARG A 23 -16.39 -1.74 -6.95
N LEU A 24 -16.52 -1.31 -8.20
CA LEU A 24 -15.68 -1.78 -9.30
C LEU A 24 -14.22 -1.43 -9.04
N TRP A 25 -13.95 -0.16 -8.73
CA TRP A 25 -12.60 0.31 -8.41
C TRP A 25 -11.99 -0.49 -7.25
N PHE A 26 -12.72 -0.67 -6.15
CA PHE A 26 -12.21 -1.43 -5.01
C PHE A 26 -11.98 -2.90 -5.36
N SER A 27 -12.86 -3.51 -6.17
CA SER A 27 -12.72 -4.91 -6.58
C SER A 27 -11.47 -5.11 -7.43
N VAL A 28 -11.25 -4.23 -8.41
CA VAL A 28 -10.03 -4.24 -9.25
C VAL A 28 -8.78 -4.03 -8.40
N ALA A 29 -8.81 -3.05 -7.49
CA ALA A 29 -7.69 -2.79 -6.59
C ALA A 29 -7.41 -3.99 -5.66
N ALA A 30 -8.45 -4.61 -5.10
CA ALA A 30 -8.33 -5.78 -4.24
C ALA A 30 -7.73 -6.98 -4.98
N VAL A 31 -8.19 -7.28 -6.19
CA VAL A 31 -7.62 -8.36 -7.02
C VAL A 31 -6.15 -8.07 -7.32
N GLY A 32 -5.81 -6.85 -7.75
CA GLY A 32 -4.43 -6.48 -8.05
C GLY A 32 -3.51 -6.51 -6.82
N GLN A 33 -4.02 -6.12 -5.65
CA GLN A 33 -3.28 -6.17 -4.39
C GLN A 33 -3.10 -7.62 -3.89
N LEU A 34 -4.09 -8.49 -4.04
CA LEU A 34 -3.99 -9.91 -3.73
C LEU A 34 -2.98 -10.62 -4.66
N ALA A 35 -3.00 -10.30 -5.96
CA ALA A 35 -1.99 -10.80 -6.90
C ALA A 35 -0.58 -10.33 -6.51
N PHE A 36 -0.44 -9.08 -6.07
CA PHE A 36 0.83 -8.53 -5.59
C PHE A 36 1.32 -9.19 -4.30
N ILE A 37 0.42 -9.49 -3.35
CA ILE A 37 0.72 -10.30 -2.16
C ILE A 37 1.22 -11.68 -2.59
N GLY A 38 0.52 -12.35 -3.50
CA GLY A 38 0.92 -13.65 -4.03
C GLY A 38 2.31 -13.61 -4.66
N PHE A 39 2.59 -12.57 -5.45
CA PHE A 39 3.92 -12.33 -6.01
C PHE A 39 5.00 -12.18 -4.93
N ILE A 40 4.76 -11.35 -3.89
CA ILE A 40 5.73 -11.15 -2.81
C ILE A 40 6.05 -12.47 -2.12
N LEU A 41 5.02 -13.24 -1.76
CA LEU A 41 5.20 -14.50 -1.02
C LEU A 41 5.88 -15.57 -1.89
N ALA A 42 5.44 -15.73 -3.14
CA ALA A 42 6.03 -16.71 -4.05
C ALA A 42 7.48 -16.38 -4.42
N PHE A 43 7.79 -15.09 -4.64
CA PHE A 43 9.13 -14.68 -5.05
C PHE A 43 10.06 -14.48 -3.85
N TYR A 44 9.76 -13.54 -2.96
CA TYR A 44 10.62 -13.18 -1.82
C TYR A 44 10.42 -14.11 -0.62
N GLY A 45 9.19 -14.54 -0.35
CA GLY A 45 8.89 -15.45 0.77
C GLY A 45 9.59 -16.80 0.62
N VAL A 46 9.45 -17.45 -0.53
CA VAL A 46 10.09 -18.75 -0.82
C VAL A 46 11.63 -18.66 -0.75
N ARG A 47 12.22 -17.60 -1.32
CA ARG A 47 13.68 -17.37 -1.27
C ARG A 47 14.19 -17.15 0.15
N THR A 48 13.43 -16.42 0.96
CA THR A 48 13.74 -16.25 2.39
C THR A 48 13.66 -17.58 3.14
N ALA A 49 12.60 -18.36 2.91
CA ALA A 49 12.36 -19.63 3.60
C ALA A 49 13.37 -20.74 3.23
N THR A 50 13.88 -20.71 1.99
CA THR A 50 14.87 -21.68 1.48
C THR A 50 16.32 -21.25 1.74
N GLY A 51 16.55 -20.09 2.35
CA GLY A 51 17.90 -19.54 2.58
C GLY A 51 18.58 -18.99 1.32
N ASN A 52 17.93 -18.99 0.16
CA ASN A 52 18.43 -18.41 -1.08
C ASN A 52 18.23 -16.88 -1.10
N LEU A 53 18.96 -16.16 -0.24
CA LEU A 53 18.85 -14.71 -0.13
C LEU A 53 19.40 -13.99 -1.39
N ALA A 54 20.44 -14.56 -2.02
CA ALA A 54 21.00 -14.02 -3.27
C ALA A 54 19.95 -13.94 -4.38
N GLY A 55 19.02 -14.89 -4.43
CA GLY A 55 17.91 -14.89 -5.40
C GLY A 55 16.98 -13.68 -5.30
N TRP A 56 17.01 -12.88 -4.23
CA TRP A 56 16.26 -11.61 -4.20
C TRP A 56 16.69 -10.65 -5.32
N ASN A 57 17.91 -10.81 -5.84
CA ASN A 57 18.48 -10.00 -6.90
C ASN A 57 18.16 -10.52 -8.32
N ASP A 58 17.43 -11.64 -8.48
CA ASP A 58 17.05 -12.18 -9.81
C ASP A 58 16.18 -11.20 -10.62
N LYS A 59 15.66 -10.15 -9.98
CA LYS A 59 15.01 -9.00 -10.62
C LYS A 59 15.84 -7.74 -10.33
N PRO A 60 16.80 -7.37 -11.21
CA PRO A 60 17.86 -6.39 -10.92
C PRO A 60 17.39 -4.92 -10.99
N LEU A 61 16.17 -4.64 -10.53
CA LEU A 61 15.64 -3.27 -10.43
C LEU A 61 16.21 -2.54 -9.21
N ILE A 62 16.44 -3.26 -8.12
CA ILE A 62 16.97 -2.77 -6.86
C ILE A 62 17.77 -3.88 -6.17
N ASP A 63 18.79 -3.52 -5.40
CA ASP A 63 19.59 -4.48 -4.64
C ASP A 63 18.81 -5.01 -3.43
N GLY A 64 18.42 -6.28 -3.50
CA GLY A 64 17.77 -6.99 -2.39
C GLY A 64 18.79 -7.50 -1.38
N TYR A 65 19.75 -8.30 -1.85
CA TYR A 65 20.79 -8.92 -1.05
C TYR A 65 22.19 -8.38 -1.40
N ILE A 66 22.94 -7.96 -0.38
CA ILE A 66 24.35 -7.54 -0.50
C ILE A 66 25.17 -8.38 0.49
N ALA A 67 26.24 -9.03 0.01
CA ALA A 67 27.11 -9.85 0.86
C ALA A 67 27.77 -8.97 1.94
N GLY A 68 27.74 -9.42 3.19
CA GLY A 68 28.28 -8.66 4.34
C GLY A 68 27.33 -7.62 4.95
N ASP A 69 26.29 -7.18 4.24
CA ASP A 69 25.32 -6.17 4.72
C ASP A 69 24.18 -6.81 5.53
N ARG A 70 24.48 -7.29 6.74
CA ARG A 70 23.48 -7.98 7.59
C ARG A 70 22.27 -7.10 7.90
N VAL A 71 22.50 -5.82 8.18
CA VAL A 71 21.44 -4.88 8.57
C VAL A 71 20.54 -4.55 7.39
N GLY A 72 21.11 -4.16 6.25
CA GLY A 72 20.31 -3.79 5.08
C GLY A 72 19.56 -4.98 4.50
N ASN A 73 20.15 -6.19 4.50
CA ASN A 73 19.45 -7.41 4.10
C ASN A 73 18.26 -7.71 5.01
N GLY A 74 18.43 -7.57 6.33
CA GLY A 74 17.36 -7.78 7.30
C GLY A 74 16.23 -6.77 7.16
N VAL A 75 16.57 -5.48 7.02
CA VAL A 75 15.58 -4.41 6.79
C VAL A 75 14.84 -4.62 5.48
N PHE A 76 15.54 -4.99 4.40
CA PHE A 76 14.93 -5.29 3.11
C PHE A 76 13.94 -6.45 3.21
N ALA A 77 14.35 -7.56 3.83
CA ALA A 77 13.49 -8.73 4.04
C ALA A 77 12.24 -8.37 4.84
N ALA A 78 12.41 -7.68 5.97
CA ALA A 78 11.31 -7.24 6.80
C ALA A 78 10.36 -6.32 6.01
N HIS A 79 10.90 -5.34 5.29
CA HIS A 79 10.12 -4.39 4.49
C HIS A 79 9.33 -5.10 3.39
N VAL A 80 9.98 -5.93 2.57
CA VAL A 80 9.31 -6.58 1.43
C VAL A 80 8.25 -7.59 1.89
N LEU A 81 8.50 -8.33 2.97
CA LEU A 81 7.54 -9.30 3.49
C LEU A 81 6.39 -8.60 4.21
N LEU A 82 6.66 -7.58 5.02
CA LEU A 82 5.60 -6.79 5.67
C LEU A 82 4.76 -5.99 4.68
N ALA A 83 5.25 -5.73 3.47
CA ALA A 83 4.42 -5.18 2.39
C ALA A 83 3.20 -6.09 2.10
N SER A 84 3.35 -7.41 2.15
CA SER A 84 2.22 -8.33 1.98
C SER A 84 1.18 -8.19 3.10
N VAL A 85 1.66 -8.05 4.34
CA VAL A 85 0.83 -7.95 5.54
C VAL A 85 0.09 -6.61 5.59
N VAL A 86 0.78 -5.49 5.32
CA VAL A 86 0.16 -4.16 5.33
C VAL A 86 -0.89 -4.00 4.24
N THR A 87 -0.65 -4.57 3.06
CA THR A 87 -1.61 -4.56 1.95
C THR A 87 -2.86 -5.36 2.32
N LEU A 88 -2.70 -6.57 2.88
CA LEU A 88 -3.84 -7.37 3.33
C LEU A 88 -4.63 -6.67 4.46
N ALA A 89 -3.92 -6.12 5.45
CA ALA A 89 -4.53 -5.39 6.55
C ALA A 89 -5.30 -4.15 6.06
N GLY A 90 -4.75 -3.43 5.08
CA GLY A 90 -5.39 -2.29 4.43
C GLY A 90 -6.69 -2.66 3.71
N LEU A 91 -6.68 -3.74 2.92
CA LEU A 91 -7.89 -4.26 2.25
C LEU A 91 -8.98 -4.61 3.26
N MET A 92 -8.62 -5.27 4.35
CA MET A 92 -9.55 -5.60 5.43
C MET A 92 -10.19 -4.35 6.05
N GLN A 93 -9.47 -3.23 6.17
CA GLN A 93 -10.04 -1.99 6.73
C GLN A 93 -11.17 -1.40 5.87
N LEU A 94 -11.14 -1.64 4.56
CA LEU A 94 -12.13 -1.10 3.63
C LEU A 94 -13.39 -1.96 3.52
N LEU A 95 -13.40 -3.18 4.07
CA LEU A 95 -14.55 -4.09 4.05
C LEU A 95 -15.65 -3.63 5.04
N PRO A 96 -16.82 -3.14 4.57
CA PRO A 96 -17.86 -2.67 5.48
C PRO A 96 -18.46 -3.79 6.34
N ALA A 97 -18.47 -5.02 5.80
CA ALA A 97 -18.95 -6.21 6.50
C ALA A 97 -18.08 -6.54 7.72
N LEU A 98 -16.75 -6.45 7.59
CA LEU A 98 -15.82 -6.70 8.68
C LEU A 98 -16.06 -5.73 9.84
N ARG A 99 -16.17 -4.43 9.52
CA ARG A 99 -16.42 -3.37 10.50
C ARG A 99 -17.76 -3.54 11.24
N ARG A 100 -18.81 -4.00 10.55
CA ARG A 100 -20.16 -4.15 11.13
C ARG A 100 -20.30 -5.44 11.95
N ARG A 101 -19.72 -6.55 11.47
CA ARG A 101 -19.93 -7.88 12.05
C ARG A 101 -18.89 -8.20 13.12
N TRP A 102 -17.63 -7.78 12.93
CA TRP A 102 -16.50 -8.07 13.84
C TRP A 102 -15.70 -6.78 14.15
N PRO A 103 -16.27 -5.86 14.94
CA PRO A 103 -15.65 -4.56 15.23
C PRO A 103 -14.31 -4.67 15.98
N GLU A 104 -14.12 -5.70 16.80
CA GLU A 104 -12.84 -5.93 17.49
C GLU A 104 -11.73 -6.33 16.53
N VAL A 105 -12.02 -7.23 15.58
CA VAL A 105 -11.10 -7.63 14.52
C VAL A 105 -10.71 -6.40 13.69
N HIS A 106 -11.68 -5.57 13.32
CA HIS A 106 -11.41 -4.31 12.62
C HIS A 106 -10.46 -3.38 13.40
N ARG A 107 -10.65 -3.23 14.72
CA ARG A 107 -9.79 -2.38 15.56
C ARG A 107 -8.36 -2.91 15.68
N TRP A 108 -8.18 -4.21 15.92
CA TRP A 108 -6.86 -4.82 16.06
C TRP A 108 -6.10 -4.84 14.73
N THR A 109 -6.77 -5.22 13.64
CA THR A 109 -6.17 -5.15 12.29
C THR A 109 -5.86 -3.71 11.87
N GLY A 110 -6.67 -2.73 12.26
CA GLY A 110 -6.42 -1.31 12.02
C GLY A 110 -5.21 -0.77 12.80
N ARG A 111 -5.03 -1.19 14.06
CA ARG A 111 -3.82 -0.89 14.85
C ARG A 111 -2.57 -1.49 14.19
N GLY A 112 -2.64 -2.77 13.83
CA GLY A 112 -1.56 -3.45 13.11
C GLY A 112 -1.22 -2.75 11.80
N PHE A 113 -2.24 -2.38 11.01
CA PHE A 113 -2.06 -1.62 9.77
C PHE A 113 -1.29 -0.31 9.99
N ILE A 114 -1.65 0.49 11.00
CA ILE A 114 -0.97 1.76 11.30
C ILE A 114 0.48 1.52 11.72
N VAL A 115 0.73 0.58 12.63
CA VAL A 115 2.09 0.26 13.12
C VAL A 115 2.98 -0.21 11.97
N ILE A 116 2.47 -1.14 11.15
CA ILE A 116 3.23 -1.66 10.02
C ILE A 116 3.41 -0.56 8.96
N ALA A 117 2.41 0.27 8.67
CA ALA A 117 2.56 1.37 7.73
C ALA A 117 3.64 2.38 8.15
N ILE A 118 3.75 2.69 9.45
CA ILE A 118 4.82 3.53 9.98
C ILE A 118 6.17 2.85 9.81
N PHE A 119 6.30 1.57 10.17
CA PHE A 119 7.52 0.81 9.95
C PHE A 119 7.92 0.81 8.47
N MET A 120 6.97 0.55 7.56
CA MET A 120 7.17 0.54 6.12
C MET A 120 7.64 1.90 5.60
N ALA A 121 7.06 3.00 6.07
CA ALA A 121 7.50 4.34 5.69
C ALA A 121 8.96 4.60 6.11
N LEU A 122 9.30 4.31 7.36
CA LEU A 122 10.64 4.55 7.90
C LEU A 122 11.70 3.64 7.24
N SER A 123 11.41 2.35 7.12
CA SER A 123 12.33 1.40 6.47
C SER A 123 12.48 1.68 4.97
N GLY A 124 11.42 2.10 4.28
CA GLY A 124 11.50 2.49 2.86
C GLY A 124 12.38 3.72 2.64
N VAL A 125 12.24 4.74 3.50
CA VAL A 125 13.11 5.93 3.49
C VAL A 125 14.56 5.54 3.77
N TRP A 126 14.80 4.70 4.78
CA TRP A 126 16.14 4.24 5.12
C TRP A 126 16.79 3.42 3.99
N LEU A 127 16.05 2.48 3.39
CA LEU A 127 16.53 1.71 2.23
C LEU A 127 16.88 2.62 1.05
N SER A 128 16.07 3.67 0.82
CA SER A 128 16.32 4.62 -0.27
C SER A 128 17.54 5.50 0.00
N VAL A 129 17.67 6.08 1.18
CA VAL A 129 18.68 7.11 1.46
C VAL A 129 19.96 6.51 2.04
N ALA A 130 19.84 5.72 3.12
CA ALA A 130 21.00 5.21 3.83
C ALA A 130 21.64 4.01 3.11
N ARG A 131 20.81 3.12 2.54
CA ARG A 131 21.30 1.96 1.77
C ARG A 131 21.56 2.28 0.29
N GLY A 132 21.08 3.42 -0.19
CA GLY A 132 21.24 3.85 -1.59
C GLY A 132 20.43 3.03 -2.59
N THR A 133 19.39 2.31 -2.13
CA THR A 133 18.60 1.39 -2.96
C THR A 133 17.37 2.11 -3.53
N TYR A 134 17.51 2.73 -4.70
CA TYR A 134 16.43 3.42 -5.41
C TYR A 134 16.56 3.27 -6.93
N LEU A 135 15.47 3.58 -7.66
CA LEU A 135 15.42 3.38 -9.12
C LEU A 135 16.00 4.57 -9.91
N SER A 136 15.78 5.78 -9.39
CA SER A 136 16.28 7.07 -9.89
C SER A 136 16.15 8.14 -8.79
N VAL A 137 16.81 9.29 -8.93
CA VAL A 137 16.68 10.42 -7.99
C VAL A 137 15.21 10.84 -7.84
N VAL A 138 14.45 10.88 -8.94
CA VAL A 138 13.02 11.19 -8.92
C VAL A 138 12.25 10.18 -8.06
N SER A 139 12.56 8.87 -8.19
CA SER A 139 11.93 7.84 -7.36
C SER A 139 12.30 7.98 -5.88
N ALA A 140 13.54 8.38 -5.57
CA ALA A 140 13.98 8.60 -4.20
C ALA A 140 13.21 9.76 -3.56
N VAL A 141 13.10 10.90 -4.25
CA VAL A 141 12.29 12.05 -3.80
C VAL A 141 10.82 11.65 -3.63
N ALA A 142 10.25 10.89 -4.56
CA ALA A 142 8.89 10.38 -4.45
C ALA A 142 8.69 9.45 -3.24
N ILE A 143 9.66 8.57 -2.94
CA ILE A 143 9.66 7.71 -1.75
C ILE A 143 9.68 8.55 -0.47
N LEU A 144 10.51 9.59 -0.40
CA LEU A 144 10.60 10.48 0.76
C LEU A 144 9.27 11.20 1.01
N ILE A 145 8.69 11.79 -0.03
CA ILE A 145 7.39 12.47 0.06
C ILE A 145 6.31 11.47 0.47
N ASN A 146 6.25 10.30 -0.16
CA ASN A 146 5.26 9.29 0.17
C ASN A 146 5.41 8.79 1.62
N GLY A 147 6.64 8.57 2.08
CA GLY A 147 6.94 8.19 3.47
C GLY A 147 6.44 9.24 4.46
N ALA A 148 6.72 10.53 4.21
CA ALA A 148 6.23 11.62 5.03
C ALA A 148 4.69 11.67 5.06
N LEU A 149 4.04 11.53 3.91
CA LEU A 149 2.57 11.49 3.81
C LEU A 149 1.97 10.31 4.57
N ILE A 150 2.57 9.11 4.49
CA ILE A 150 2.13 7.94 5.26
C ILE A 150 2.17 8.26 6.76
N LEU A 151 3.29 8.79 7.26
CA LEU A 151 3.45 9.11 8.69
C LEU A 151 2.41 10.14 9.16
N VAL A 152 2.25 11.23 8.42
CA VAL A 152 1.28 12.29 8.76
C VAL A 152 -0.15 11.76 8.73
N PHE A 153 -0.52 11.04 7.66
CA PHE A 153 -1.90 10.59 7.49
C PHE A 153 -2.25 9.49 8.50
N ALA A 154 -1.32 8.56 8.76
CA ALA A 154 -1.49 7.54 9.79
C ALA A 154 -1.65 8.16 11.19
N ALA A 155 -0.85 9.18 11.52
CA ALA A 155 -0.97 9.91 12.78
C ALA A 155 -2.32 10.62 12.92
N LEU A 156 -2.81 11.26 11.85
CA LEU A 156 -4.12 11.91 11.84
C LEU A 156 -5.26 10.89 11.94
N ALA A 157 -5.20 9.79 11.20
CA ALA A 157 -6.17 8.70 11.28
C ALA A 157 -6.25 8.14 12.72
N TRP A 158 -5.10 7.89 13.34
CA TRP A 158 -5.00 7.43 14.72
C TRP A 158 -5.57 8.46 15.71
N ARG A 159 -5.14 9.72 15.61
CA ARG A 159 -5.58 10.81 16.49
C ARG A 159 -7.10 10.97 16.47
N HIS A 160 -7.71 10.93 15.29
CA HIS A 160 -9.17 11.03 15.16
C HIS A 160 -9.89 9.79 15.72
N ALA A 161 -9.30 8.59 15.61
CA ALA A 161 -9.85 7.39 16.23
C ALA A 161 -9.86 7.48 17.76
N VAL A 162 -8.73 7.89 18.37
CA VAL A 162 -8.60 8.06 19.83
C VAL A 162 -9.56 9.14 20.34
N LYS A 163 -9.70 10.24 19.61
CA LYS A 163 -10.67 11.31 19.92
C LYS A 163 -12.13 10.94 19.63
N ARG A 164 -12.42 9.70 19.23
CA ARG A 164 -13.75 9.17 18.88
C ARG A 164 -14.45 9.98 17.77
N ARG A 165 -13.69 10.67 16.92
CA ARG A 165 -14.18 11.43 15.75
C ARG A 165 -14.20 10.52 14.53
N PHE A 166 -15.16 9.59 14.50
CA PHE A 166 -15.16 8.49 13.53
C PHE A 166 -15.33 8.93 12.07
N GLU A 167 -16.07 10.00 11.79
CA GLU A 167 -16.20 10.53 10.42
C GLU A 167 -14.86 11.03 9.88
N ALA A 168 -14.17 11.88 10.64
CA ALA A 168 -12.84 12.37 10.31
C ALA A 168 -11.82 11.21 10.23
N HIS A 169 -11.90 10.25 11.16
CA HIS A 169 -11.07 9.05 11.11
C HIS A 169 -11.24 8.29 9.80
N ARG A 170 -12.47 8.07 9.32
CA ARG A 170 -12.72 7.36 8.05
C ARG A 170 -12.11 8.07 6.85
N LEU A 171 -12.19 9.40 6.82
CA LEU A 171 -11.58 10.20 5.75
C LEU A 171 -10.06 10.04 5.75
N TRP A 172 -9.42 10.19 6.91
CA TRP A 172 -7.98 10.03 7.03
C TRP A 172 -7.53 8.59 6.81
N ALA A 173 -8.28 7.58 7.27
CA ALA A 173 -7.97 6.18 7.05
C ALA A 173 -8.00 5.81 5.55
N MET A 174 -8.97 6.33 4.79
CA MET A 174 -8.99 6.16 3.33
C MET A 174 -7.77 6.83 2.69
N ARG A 175 -7.42 8.05 3.11
CA ARG A 175 -6.22 8.74 2.62
C ARG A 175 -4.95 7.95 2.94
N THR A 176 -4.82 7.43 4.17
CA THR A 176 -3.70 6.56 4.57
C THR A 176 -3.61 5.31 3.70
N PHE A 177 -4.73 4.64 3.43
CA PHE A 177 -4.76 3.48 2.53
C PHE A 177 -4.24 3.85 1.12
N MET A 178 -4.64 5.00 0.58
CA MET A 178 -4.20 5.45 -0.74
C MET A 178 -2.70 5.72 -0.80
N VAL A 179 -2.13 6.44 0.18
CA VAL A 179 -0.69 6.75 0.21
C VAL A 179 0.18 5.53 0.53
N VAL A 180 -0.30 4.62 1.39
CA VAL A 180 0.37 3.32 1.61
C VAL A 180 0.38 2.49 0.32
N SER A 181 -0.69 2.58 -0.48
CA SER A 181 -0.79 1.92 -1.79
C SER A 181 0.03 2.60 -2.90
N GLY A 182 0.64 3.77 -2.65
CA GLY A 182 1.39 4.54 -3.65
C GLY A 182 2.50 3.74 -4.34
N VAL A 183 3.31 3.02 -3.56
CA VAL A 183 4.39 2.17 -4.11
C VAL A 183 3.82 1.00 -4.91
N TRP A 184 2.67 0.45 -4.52
CA TRP A 184 2.00 -0.59 -5.30
C TRP A 184 1.53 -0.06 -6.66
N PHE A 185 0.91 1.13 -6.71
CA PHE A 185 0.54 1.77 -7.99
C PHE A 185 1.76 1.95 -8.89
N LEU A 186 2.89 2.41 -8.34
CA LEU A 186 4.15 2.52 -9.08
C LEU A 186 4.59 1.16 -9.63
N ARG A 187 4.56 0.10 -8.83
CA ARG A 187 4.99 -1.25 -9.26
C ARG A 187 4.08 -1.80 -10.36
N VAL A 188 2.77 -1.69 -10.22
CA VAL A 188 1.82 -2.12 -11.26
C VAL A 188 2.00 -1.30 -12.53
N GLY A 189 2.17 0.01 -12.41
CA GLY A 189 2.46 0.90 -13.53
C GLY A 189 3.75 0.53 -14.26
N LEU A 190 4.83 0.26 -13.52
CA LEU A 190 6.12 -0.18 -14.10
C LEU A 190 6.01 -1.55 -14.78
N MET A 191 5.31 -2.52 -14.17
CA MET A 191 5.07 -3.82 -14.79
C MET A 191 4.27 -3.67 -16.09
N GLY A 192 3.19 -2.89 -16.08
CA GLY A 192 2.41 -2.57 -17.28
C GLY A 192 3.24 -1.87 -18.35
N TRP A 193 4.07 -0.90 -17.96
CA TRP A 193 4.97 -0.18 -18.86
C TRP A 193 5.95 -1.12 -19.56
N VAL A 194 6.58 -2.02 -18.81
CA VAL A 194 7.53 -3.01 -19.37
C VAL A 194 6.83 -3.97 -20.32
N ILE A 195 5.60 -4.40 -20.03
CA ILE A 195 4.82 -5.27 -20.92
C ILE A 195 4.50 -4.55 -22.24
N VAL A 196 4.01 -3.31 -22.17
CA VAL A 196 3.63 -2.52 -23.34
C VAL A 196 4.84 -2.21 -24.22
N ASN A 197 5.95 -1.79 -23.62
CA ASN A 197 7.15 -1.38 -24.34
C ASN A 197 8.12 -2.55 -24.62
N ARG A 198 7.77 -3.77 -24.20
CA ARG A 198 8.64 -4.97 -24.26
C ARG A 198 10.03 -4.76 -23.67
N GLY A 199 10.16 -3.87 -22.69
CA GLY A 199 11.43 -3.49 -22.07
C GLY A 199 11.32 -2.25 -21.18
N PRO A 200 12.35 -1.97 -20.34
CA PRO A 200 12.39 -0.85 -19.42
C PRO A 200 12.81 0.47 -20.12
N VAL A 201 12.10 0.85 -21.18
CA VAL A 201 12.39 2.07 -21.96
C VAL A 201 12.25 3.31 -21.06
N GLY A 202 13.28 4.16 -21.02
CA GLY A 202 13.30 5.40 -20.22
C GLY A 202 13.59 5.23 -18.72
N MET A 203 13.92 4.03 -18.25
CA MET A 203 14.36 3.80 -16.86
C MET A 203 15.88 3.97 -16.73
N THR A 204 16.38 5.19 -16.90
CA THR A 204 17.81 5.50 -16.83
C THR A 204 18.30 5.61 -15.38
N ARG A 205 19.47 5.01 -15.11
CA ARG A 205 20.30 5.34 -13.95
C ARG A 205 21.01 6.67 -14.26
N THR A 206 20.46 7.78 -13.83
CA THR A 206 21.18 9.06 -13.73
C THR A 206 21.41 9.36 -12.27
#